data_AF-G5E320-F1
#
_entry.id   AF-G5E320-F1
#
_cell.length_a   1.000
_cell.length_b   1.000
_cell.length_c   1.000
_cell.angle_alpha   90.00
_cell.angle_beta   90.00
_cell.angle_gamma   90.00
#
_symmetry.space_group_name_H-M   'P 1'
#
loop_
_entity.id
_entity.type
_entity.pdbx_description
1 polymer ?
#
loop_
_entity_poly.entity_id
_entity_poly.type
_entity_poly.pdbx_seq_one_letter_code
_entity_poly.pdbx_strand_id
1 'polypeptide(L)'
;ESGRLHPVEFNTLSDYLYLLQAAAQALSPLGSNAMFYLAAAVSDFYIPASEMPEHKIQSSSGPLQITMKMVPKMLAPLVKDWAPKAFVISFKLETDPSILIERARKALTTYHHQVVVANVLDSRRSYVVVVTST
;
A
#
# COMPACT_ATOMS: atom_id res chain seq x y z
N GLU A 1 -30.43 0.48 0.55
CA GLU A 1 -29.16 1.23 0.66
C GLU A 1 -28.92 2.01 -0.62
N SER A 2 -28.53 3.28 -0.55
CA SER A 2 -28.49 4.22 -1.68
C SER A 2 -27.34 4.02 -2.69
N GLY A 3 -26.83 2.79 -2.87
CA GLY A 3 -25.76 2.49 -3.83
C GLY A 3 -24.45 3.26 -3.61
N ARG A 4 -24.18 3.72 -2.37
CA ARG A 4 -23.03 4.57 -2.02
C ARG A 4 -21.84 3.81 -1.43
N LEU A 5 -21.98 2.50 -1.23
CA LEU A 5 -20.93 1.63 -0.68
C LEU A 5 -20.88 0.34 -1.51
N HIS A 6 -19.68 -0.06 -1.92
CA HIS A 6 -19.43 -1.31 -2.61
C HIS A 6 -18.22 -2.01 -1.95
N PRO A 7 -18.44 -3.01 -1.08
CA PRO A 7 -17.36 -3.73 -0.43
C PRO A 7 -16.69 -4.72 -1.39
N VAL A 8 -15.35 -4.73 -1.39
CA VAL A 8 -14.53 -5.68 -2.14
C VAL A 8 -13.51 -6.29 -1.19
N GLU A 9 -13.60 -7.59 -0.98
CA GLU A 9 -12.72 -8.32 -0.06
C GLU A 9 -11.45 -8.80 -0.77
N PHE A 10 -10.34 -8.85 -0.01
CA PHE A 10 -9.07 -9.42 -0.44
C PHE A 10 -8.42 -10.13 0.74
N ASN A 11 -7.60 -11.15 0.49
CA ASN A 11 -6.91 -11.90 1.54
C ASN A 11 -5.40 -11.93 1.32
N THR A 12 -4.97 -12.11 0.07
CA THR A 12 -3.55 -12.20 -0.27
C THR A 12 -3.02 -10.87 -0.79
N LEU A 13 -1.69 -10.73 -0.79
CA LEU A 13 -1.04 -9.62 -1.50
C LEU A 13 -1.44 -9.60 -2.98
N SER A 14 -1.48 -10.76 -3.64
CA SER A 14 -1.83 -10.86 -5.07
C SER A 14 -3.25 -10.33 -5.34
N ASP A 15 -4.22 -10.70 -4.50
CA ASP A 15 -5.59 -10.19 -4.59
C ASP A 15 -5.59 -8.67 -4.46
N TYR A 16 -4.93 -8.14 -3.42
CA TYR A 16 -4.84 -6.71 -3.17
C TYR A 16 -4.27 -5.95 -4.37
N LEU A 17 -3.15 -6.41 -4.94
CA LEU A 17 -2.48 -5.73 -6.06
C LEU A 17 -3.37 -5.71 -7.32
N TYR A 18 -4.02 -6.83 -7.63
CA TYR A 18 -4.90 -6.95 -8.79
C TYR A 18 -6.16 -6.08 -8.62
N LEU A 19 -6.80 -6.16 -7.46
CA LEU A 19 -8.01 -5.40 -7.15
C LEU A 19 -7.73 -3.89 -7.07
N LEU A 20 -6.57 -3.49 -6.54
CA LEU A 20 -6.14 -2.08 -6.54
C LEU A 20 -6.00 -1.55 -7.96
N GLN A 21 -5.39 -2.33 -8.87
CA GLN A 21 -5.27 -1.94 -10.27
C GLN A 21 -6.64 -1.81 -10.94
N ALA A 22 -7.52 -2.79 -10.76
CA ALA A 22 -8.86 -2.78 -11.32
C ALA A 22 -9.69 -1.59 -10.78
N ALA A 23 -9.64 -1.34 -9.48
CA ALA A 23 -10.29 -0.19 -8.85
C ALA A 23 -9.71 1.14 -9.38
N ALA A 24 -8.39 1.22 -9.57
CA ALA A 24 -7.75 2.41 -10.10
C ALA A 24 -8.22 2.74 -11.53
N GLN A 25 -8.28 1.73 -12.39
CA GLN A 25 -8.78 1.87 -13.75
C GLN A 25 -10.27 2.22 -13.80
N ALA A 26 -11.08 1.63 -12.91
CA ALA A 26 -12.52 1.93 -12.83
C ALA A 26 -12.80 3.36 -12.38
N LEU A 27 -11.96 3.92 -11.50
CA LEU A 27 -12.10 5.30 -11.00
C LEU A 27 -11.42 6.34 -11.90
N SER A 28 -10.55 5.93 -12.81
CA SER A 28 -9.80 6.82 -13.71
C SER A 28 -10.67 7.83 -14.48
N PRO A 29 -11.84 7.45 -15.05
CA PRO A 29 -12.71 8.39 -15.76
C PRO A 29 -13.26 9.54 -14.89
N LEU A 30 -13.28 9.39 -13.57
CA LEU A 30 -13.75 10.43 -12.65
C LEU A 30 -12.74 11.57 -12.46
N GLY A 31 -11.48 11.35 -12.85
CA GLY A 31 -10.41 12.32 -12.77
C GLY A 31 -10.24 12.88 -11.36
N SER A 32 -10.24 14.21 -11.22
CA SER A 32 -10.07 14.92 -9.94
C SER A 32 -11.21 14.71 -8.94
N ASN A 33 -12.31 14.06 -9.35
CA ASN A 33 -13.40 13.69 -8.46
C ASN A 33 -13.17 12.33 -7.77
N ALA A 34 -12.14 11.57 -8.18
CA ALA A 34 -11.75 10.33 -7.50
C ALA A 34 -10.69 10.60 -6.41
N MET A 35 -10.82 9.88 -5.30
CA MET A 35 -9.83 9.86 -4.22
C MET A 35 -9.41 8.43 -3.90
N PHE A 36 -8.10 8.20 -3.78
CA PHE A 36 -7.53 6.97 -3.23
C PHE A 36 -7.07 7.22 -1.81
N TYR A 37 -7.67 6.52 -0.85
CA TYR A 37 -7.28 6.55 0.56
C TYR A 37 -6.64 5.21 0.94
N LEU A 38 -5.31 5.12 0.79
CA LEU A 38 -4.58 3.85 0.80
C LEU A 38 -4.07 3.51 2.21
N ALA A 39 -5.00 3.12 3.10
CA ALA A 39 -4.71 2.80 4.50
C ALA A 39 -4.37 1.32 4.76
N ALA A 40 -4.32 0.47 3.72
CA ALA A 40 -3.97 -0.93 3.86
C ALA A 40 -2.50 -1.12 4.28
N ALA A 41 -2.25 -2.04 5.21
CA ALA A 41 -0.90 -2.47 5.57
C ALA A 41 -0.43 -3.53 4.57
N VAL A 42 0.19 -3.09 3.48
CA VAL A 42 0.64 -3.96 2.38
C VAL A 42 1.99 -4.58 2.73
N SER A 43 2.15 -5.88 2.48
CA SER A 43 3.43 -6.57 2.67
C SER A 43 4.54 -5.95 1.80
N ASP A 44 5.72 -5.72 2.39
CA ASP A 44 6.90 -5.25 1.65
C ASP A 44 7.63 -6.38 0.92
N PHE A 45 7.40 -7.63 1.33
CA PHE A 45 8.04 -8.83 0.79
C PHE A 45 7.00 -9.91 0.44
N TYR A 46 7.31 -10.74 -0.54
CA TYR A 46 6.46 -11.87 -0.97
C TYR A 46 7.31 -13.05 -1.46
N ILE A 47 6.69 -14.22 -1.55
CA ILE A 47 7.27 -15.41 -2.21
C ILE A 47 6.60 -15.54 -3.58
N PRO A 48 7.34 -15.50 -4.70
CA PRO A 48 6.77 -15.73 -6.03
C PRO A 48 6.07 -17.08 -6.12
N ALA A 49 4.98 -17.17 -6.90
CA ALA A 49 4.26 -18.42 -7.09
C ALA A 49 5.15 -19.56 -7.62
N SER A 50 6.14 -19.23 -8.47
CA SER A 50 7.14 -20.18 -8.98
C SER A 50 8.11 -20.72 -7.92
N GLU A 51 8.19 -20.07 -6.76
CA GLU A 51 9.09 -20.41 -5.65
C GLU A 51 8.30 -20.89 -4.41
N MET A 52 6.96 -20.86 -4.47
CA MET A 52 6.10 -21.23 -3.35
C MET A 52 6.00 -22.76 -3.23
N PRO A 53 6.35 -23.36 -2.08
CA PRO A 53 6.19 -24.80 -1.89
C PRO A 53 4.71 -25.21 -1.95
N GLU A 54 4.41 -26.27 -2.71
CA GLU A 54 3.05 -26.83 -2.80
C GLU A 54 2.61 -27.53 -1.51
N HIS A 55 3.58 -27.99 -0.71
CA HIS A 55 3.35 -28.78 0.49
C HIS A 55 3.95 -28.13 1.73
N LYS A 56 3.44 -28.55 2.88
CA LYS A 56 3.94 -28.11 4.18
C LYS A 56 5.45 -28.33 4.28
N ILE A 57 6.18 -27.26 4.61
CA ILE A 57 7.61 -27.31 4.88
C ILE A 57 7.86 -28.21 6.10
N GLN A 58 8.76 -29.20 5.95
CA GLN A 58 9.04 -30.18 6.99
C GLN A 58 10.09 -29.68 7.98
N SER A 59 9.87 -29.91 9.28
CA SER A 59 10.72 -29.41 10.37
C SER A 59 11.92 -30.31 10.70
N SER A 60 12.04 -31.48 10.07
CA SER A 60 13.12 -32.44 10.33
C SER A 60 14.45 -32.10 9.65
N SER A 61 14.44 -31.15 8.72
CA SER A 61 15.56 -30.88 7.79
C SER A 61 16.53 -29.79 8.28
N GLY A 62 16.47 -29.42 9.56
CA GLY A 62 17.30 -28.36 10.15
C GLY A 62 16.57 -27.01 10.31
N PRO A 63 17.30 -25.92 10.54
CA PRO A 63 16.71 -24.61 10.78
C PRO A 63 15.97 -24.08 9.54
N LEU A 64 14.81 -23.46 9.76
CA LEU A 64 14.00 -22.87 8.70
C LEU A 64 14.67 -21.60 8.16
N GLN A 65 14.88 -21.55 6.85
CA GLN A 65 15.29 -20.34 6.12
C GLN A 65 14.19 -19.96 5.13
N ILE A 66 13.73 -18.70 5.20
CA ILE A 66 12.71 -18.16 4.28
C ILE A 66 13.36 -17.04 3.47
N THR A 67 13.43 -17.23 2.16
CA THR A 67 13.86 -16.20 1.21
C THR A 67 12.63 -15.56 0.58
N MET A 68 12.57 -14.24 0.59
CA MET A 68 11.45 -13.47 0.04
C MET A 68 11.97 -12.38 -0.91
N LYS A 69 11.16 -12.01 -1.90
CA LYS A 69 11.44 -10.91 -2.82
C LYS A 69 10.72 -9.65 -2.40
N MET A 70 11.28 -8.49 -2.75
CA MET A 70 10.60 -7.20 -2.56
C MET A 70 9.36 -7.08 -3.43
N VAL A 71 8.29 -6.53 -2.87
CA VAL A 71 7.07 -6.22 -3.61
C VAL A 71 7.29 -5.01 -4.52
N PRO A 72 6.84 -5.05 -5.78
CA PRO A 72 6.88 -3.90 -6.67
C PRO A 72 6.14 -2.69 -6.07
N LYS A 73 6.71 -1.49 -6.23
CA LYS A 73 6.15 -0.28 -5.63
C LYS A 73 4.96 0.25 -6.44
N MET A 74 3.76 -0.23 -6.12
CA MET A 74 2.53 0.03 -6.89
C MET A 74 1.98 1.46 -6.84
N LEU A 75 2.45 2.29 -5.90
CA LEU A 75 2.04 3.71 -5.86
C LEU A 75 2.49 4.46 -7.12
N ALA A 76 3.66 4.14 -7.66
CA ALA A 76 4.16 4.79 -8.88
C ALA A 76 3.24 4.57 -10.10
N PRO A 77 2.90 3.33 -10.50
CA PRO A 77 1.98 3.12 -11.62
C PRO A 77 0.56 3.61 -11.32
N LEU A 78 0.10 3.58 -10.06
CA LEU A 78 -1.20 4.14 -9.69
C LEU A 78 -1.29 5.64 -10.02
N VAL A 79 -0.27 6.41 -9.60
CA VAL A 79 -0.23 7.87 -9.79
C VAL A 79 0.11 8.26 -11.22
N LYS A 80 0.93 7.47 -11.92
CA LYS A 80 1.40 7.84 -13.26
C LYS A 80 0.50 7.32 -14.38
N ASP A 81 0.02 6.09 -14.26
CA ASP A 81 -0.53 5.33 -15.38
C ASP A 81 -2.01 4.97 -15.17
N TRP A 82 -2.42 4.57 -13.96
CA TRP A 82 -3.78 4.04 -13.76
C TRP A 82 -4.82 5.13 -13.46
N ALA A 83 -4.50 6.09 -12.59
CA ALA A 83 -5.43 7.15 -12.20
C ALA A 83 -4.71 8.52 -12.04
N PRO A 84 -4.10 9.06 -13.10
CA PRO A 84 -3.18 10.20 -13.01
C PRO A 84 -3.79 11.53 -12.58
N LYS A 85 -5.12 11.66 -12.67
CA LYS A 85 -5.85 12.87 -12.26
C LYS A 85 -6.51 12.75 -10.89
N ALA A 86 -6.45 11.57 -10.26
CA ALA A 86 -7.09 11.34 -8.97
C ALA A 86 -6.28 11.95 -7.82
N PHE A 87 -6.96 12.22 -6.70
CA PHE A 87 -6.33 12.65 -5.46
C PHE A 87 -5.88 11.44 -4.65
N VAL A 88 -4.58 11.26 -4.47
CA VAL A 88 -3.98 10.07 -3.86
C VAL A 88 -3.40 10.40 -2.49
N ILE A 89 -3.91 9.72 -1.48
CA ILE A 89 -3.47 9.76 -0.08
C ILE A 89 -2.87 8.40 0.26
N SER A 90 -1.61 8.40 0.71
CA SER A 90 -0.96 7.18 1.22
C SER A 90 -0.73 7.26 2.73
N PHE A 91 -0.45 6.11 3.33
CA PHE A 91 -0.16 6.00 4.76
C PHE A 91 1.30 5.59 5.00
N LYS A 92 1.89 6.18 6.05
CA LYS A 92 3.20 5.79 6.56
C LYS A 92 3.10 5.50 8.06
N LEU A 93 3.34 4.25 8.42
CA LEU A 93 3.38 3.79 9.81
C LEU A 93 4.82 3.51 10.19
N GLU A 94 5.28 4.10 11.29
CA GLU A 94 6.60 3.82 11.86
C GLU A 94 6.48 3.52 13.36
N THR A 95 7.47 2.86 13.92
CA THR A 95 7.61 2.70 15.39
C THR A 95 8.56 3.73 15.98
N ASP A 96 9.52 4.21 15.19
CA ASP A 96 10.45 5.26 15.57
C ASP A 96 9.95 6.64 15.07
N PRO A 97 9.59 7.57 15.97
CA PRO A 97 9.11 8.90 15.59
C PRO A 97 10.16 9.74 14.87
N SER A 98 11.45 9.50 15.09
CA SER A 98 12.54 10.34 14.55
C SER A 98 12.64 10.27 13.02
N ILE A 99 12.23 9.14 12.43
CA ILE A 99 12.28 8.88 10.99
C ILE A 99 10.94 9.12 10.27
N LEU A 100 9.85 9.34 11.01
CA LEU A 100 8.48 9.35 10.46
C LEU A 100 8.31 10.43 9.37
N ILE A 101 8.72 11.67 9.68
CA ILE A 101 8.54 12.81 8.77
C ILE A 101 9.46 12.69 7.55
N GLU A 102 10.70 12.24 7.76
CA GLU A 102 11.66 12.02 6.66
C GLU A 102 11.10 10.99 5.67
N ARG A 103 10.62 9.84 6.17
CA ARG A 103 10.04 8.79 5.33
C ARG A 103 8.75 9.20 4.65
N ALA A 104 7.92 10.01 5.30
CA ALA A 104 6.72 10.57 4.69
C ALA A 104 7.09 11.51 3.52
N ARG A 105 8.02 12.44 3.73
CA ARG A 105 8.52 13.34 2.66
C ARG A 105 9.17 12.55 1.52
N LYS A 106 9.95 11.51 1.83
CA LYS A 106 10.53 10.62 0.81
C LYS A 106 9.47 9.90 -0.02
N ALA A 107 8.36 9.49 0.58
CA ALA A 107 7.27 8.88 -0.18
C ALA A 107 6.60 9.88 -1.14
N LEU A 108 6.40 11.14 -0.72
CA LEU A 108 5.89 12.20 -1.59
C LEU A 108 6.82 12.43 -2.79
N THR A 109 8.13 12.55 -2.56
CA THR A 109 9.09 12.77 -3.65
C THR A 109 9.26 11.56 -4.56
N THR A 110 9.11 10.34 -4.03
CA THR A 110 9.27 9.11 -4.83
C THR A 110 8.06 8.84 -5.72
N TYR A 111 6.85 9.07 -5.20
CA TYR A 111 5.62 8.67 -5.89
C TYR A 111 4.83 9.84 -6.47
N HIS A 112 5.23 11.08 -6.18
CA HIS A 112 4.59 12.30 -6.69
C HIS A 112 3.07 12.37 -6.44
N HIS A 113 2.61 11.82 -5.32
CA HIS A 113 1.22 11.90 -4.87
C HIS A 113 1.02 13.08 -3.91
N GLN A 114 -0.24 13.36 -3.55
CA GLN A 114 -0.60 14.63 -2.92
C GLN A 114 -0.40 14.66 -1.41
N VAL A 115 -0.68 13.55 -0.72
CA VAL A 115 -0.69 13.51 0.76
C VAL A 115 -0.14 12.20 1.30
N VAL A 116 0.70 12.29 2.34
CA VAL A 116 1.03 11.17 3.23
C VAL A 116 0.43 11.43 4.60
N VAL A 117 -0.40 10.51 5.09
CA VAL A 117 -0.82 10.46 6.49
C VAL A 117 0.18 9.60 7.25
N ALA A 118 0.89 10.20 8.19
CA ALA A 118 1.99 9.59 8.90
C ALA A 118 1.64 9.38 10.39
N ASN A 119 1.92 8.19 10.90
CA ASN A 119 1.57 7.79 12.26
C ASN A 119 2.69 6.99 12.93
N VAL A 120 2.81 7.15 14.25
CA VAL A 120 3.58 6.23 15.09
C VAL A 120 2.65 5.14 15.60
N LEU A 121 3.10 3.87 15.60
CA LEU A 121 2.28 2.71 15.96
C LEU A 121 1.55 2.87 17.31
N ASP A 122 2.26 3.35 18.33
CA ASP A 122 1.76 3.45 19.70
C ASP A 122 0.71 4.55 19.87
N SER A 123 0.81 5.63 19.08
CA SER A 123 -0.09 6.80 19.16
C SER A 123 -1.09 6.91 18.00
N ARG A 124 -1.16 5.91 17.13
CA ARG A 124 -1.99 5.93 15.90
C ARG A 124 -3.48 6.20 16.11
N ARG A 125 -4.00 5.92 17.32
CA ARG A 125 -5.41 6.16 17.69
C ARG A 125 -5.65 7.57 18.25
N SER A 126 -4.59 8.30 18.60
CA SER A 126 -4.65 9.59 19.28
C SER A 126 -4.38 10.75 18.32
N TYR A 127 -3.37 10.63 17.46
CA TYR A 127 -3.07 11.66 16.47
C TYR A 127 -2.41 11.10 15.22
N VAL A 128 -2.51 11.85 14.14
CA VAL A 128 -1.86 11.62 12.85
C VAL A 128 -1.11 12.90 12.45
N VAL A 129 -0.06 12.77 11.64
CA VAL A 129 0.58 13.92 10.98
C VAL A 129 0.26 13.88 9.50
N VAL A 130 -0.32 14.95 8.97
CA VAL A 130 -0.60 15.07 7.53
C VAL A 130 0.56 15.81 6.87
N VAL A 131 1.24 15.15 5.94
CA VAL A 131 2.38 15.69 5.21
C VAL A 131 1.98 15.88 3.75
N THR A 132 2.16 17.09 3.22
CA THR A 132 1.95 17.43 1.81
C THR A 132 3.25 17.90 1.18
N SER A 133 3.30 17.89 -0.15
CA SER A 133 4.38 18.56 -0.87
C SER A 133 4.33 20.06 -0.57
N THR A 134 5.48 20.65 -0.26
CA THR A 134 5.68 22.10 -0.12
C THR A 134 6.01 22.72 -1.46
#